data_AF-A0AAU9LLD4-F1
#
_entry.id   AF-A0AAU9LLD4-F1
#
_cell.length_a   1.000
_cell.length_b   1.000
_cell.length_c   1.000
_cell.angle_alpha   90.00
_cell.angle_beta   90.00
_cell.angle_gamma   90.00
#
_symmetry.space_group_name_H-M   'P 1'
#
loop_
_entity.id
_entity.type
_entity.pdbx_description
1 polymer ?
#
loop_
_entity_poly.entity_id
_entity_poly.type
_entity_poly.pdbx_seq_one_letter_code
_entity_poly.pdbx_strand_id
1 'polypeptide(L)'
;MEMTVISAQGLKKTSSLSSLFSHHLRPFITLTTTHPSSSRGVNQSHVYTTTVDHEGGVNPTWGDKFDLSNVIDSSFFSHKYSCIYLQLYTNRLLLGPRFLGWCGIPASDIADGFSPAGTARQLSYRLRKKDGSRGHGVVNVVVKLDSSLFQARRRVDSVVQRLPEVRFDRVAIGIPVKMLPAVSHQGSSVV
;
A
#
# COMPACT_ATOMS: atom_id res chain seq x y z
N MET A 1 10.54 -4.79 8.12
CA MET A 1 9.86 -3.66 7.42
C MET A 1 9.98 -2.42 8.29
N GLU A 2 10.24 -1.27 7.71
CA GLU A 2 10.31 0.01 8.42
C GLU A 2 9.17 0.94 7.99
N MET A 3 8.67 1.73 8.93
CA MET A 3 7.67 2.77 8.67
C MET A 3 7.99 4.03 9.45
N THR A 4 8.02 5.17 8.78
CA THR A 4 8.20 6.50 9.37
C THR A 4 6.90 7.29 9.25
N VAL A 5 6.41 7.81 10.38
CA VAL A 5 5.26 8.70 10.40
C VAL A 5 5.75 10.14 10.25
N ILE A 6 5.46 10.76 9.12
CA ILE A 6 6.05 12.07 8.76
C ILE A 6 5.22 13.21 9.34
N SER A 7 3.95 13.27 8.94
CA SER A 7 3.08 14.40 9.27
C SER A 7 1.61 14.06 9.11
N ALA A 8 0.76 14.94 9.63
CA ALA A 8 -0.62 15.04 9.20
C ALA A 8 -0.95 16.48 8.79
N GLN A 9 -1.90 16.65 7.89
CA GLN A 9 -2.27 17.96 7.36
C GLN A 9 -3.78 18.11 7.33
N GLY A 10 -4.27 19.33 7.54
CA GLY A 10 -5.69 19.65 7.40
C GLY A 10 -6.59 19.01 8.47
N LEU A 11 -6.07 18.84 9.69
CA LEU A 11 -6.86 18.35 10.82
C LEU A 11 -7.90 19.41 11.21
N LYS A 12 -9.09 18.96 11.65
CA LYS A 12 -10.12 19.86 12.17
C LYS A 12 -10.03 19.96 13.69
N LYS A 13 -10.03 21.19 14.19
CA LYS A 13 -10.35 21.46 15.58
C LYS A 13 -11.80 21.05 15.81
N THR A 14 -12.07 20.30 16.87
CA THR A 14 -13.44 19.94 17.23
C THR A 14 -14.03 21.06 18.07
N SER A 15 -14.95 21.83 17.50
CA SER A 15 -15.67 22.91 18.17
C SER A 15 -16.76 22.33 19.07
N SER A 16 -16.43 21.95 20.31
CA SER A 16 -17.44 21.60 21.31
C SER A 16 -16.87 21.79 22.71
N LEU A 17 -17.27 22.89 23.39
CA LEU A 17 -17.26 23.22 24.84
C LEU A 17 -16.05 22.86 25.74
N SER A 18 -15.11 22.01 25.34
CA SER A 18 -13.80 21.77 25.98
C SER A 18 -12.80 22.91 25.72
N SER A 19 -13.32 24.09 25.40
CA SER A 19 -12.59 25.30 24.99
C SER A 19 -11.83 25.97 26.13
N LEU A 20 -12.01 25.54 27.38
CA LEU A 20 -11.50 26.31 28.51
C LEU A 20 -9.97 26.21 28.69
N PHE A 21 -9.28 25.20 28.13
CA PHE A 21 -7.83 25.04 28.37
C PHE A 21 -6.96 24.54 27.20
N SER A 22 -7.45 24.41 25.96
CA SER A 22 -6.56 24.21 24.80
C SER A 22 -7.24 24.39 23.45
N HIS A 23 -6.98 25.51 22.77
CA HIS A 23 -7.33 25.71 21.36
C HIS A 23 -6.33 25.05 20.39
N HIS A 24 -5.31 24.39 20.95
CA HIS A 24 -4.19 23.81 20.23
C HIS A 24 -4.31 22.29 20.27
N LEU A 25 -4.36 21.65 19.10
CA LEU A 25 -4.26 20.20 19.04
C LEU A 25 -2.84 19.80 19.46
N ARG A 26 -2.71 18.69 20.17
CA ARG A 26 -1.43 18.09 20.53
C ARG A 26 -1.38 16.66 19.97
N PRO A 27 -1.17 16.50 18.66
CA PRO A 27 -1.48 15.25 17.99
C PRO A 27 -0.43 14.18 18.22
N PHE A 28 -0.87 12.92 18.26
CA PHE A 28 0.00 11.75 18.19
C PHE A 28 -0.73 10.61 17.49
N ILE A 29 0.03 9.68 16.92
CA ILE A 29 -0.49 8.55 16.16
C ILE A 29 -0.14 7.25 16.89
N THR A 30 -1.10 6.33 16.93
CA THR A 30 -0.84 4.93 17.22
C THR A 30 -0.94 4.09 15.95
N LEU A 31 -0.12 3.04 15.87
CA LEU A 31 -0.02 2.12 14.74
C LEU A 31 -0.23 0.69 15.20
N THR A 32 -1.06 -0.06 14.47
CA THR A 32 -1.34 -1.47 14.73
C THR A 32 -1.74 -2.21 13.45
N THR A 33 -1.63 -3.53 13.43
CA THR A 33 -2.10 -4.38 12.31
C THR A 33 -3.53 -4.91 12.51
N THR A 34 -4.14 -4.65 13.67
CA THR A 34 -5.52 -5.04 13.96
C THR A 34 -6.50 -3.92 13.61
N HIS A 35 -7.67 -4.27 13.07
CA HIS A 35 -8.67 -3.27 12.69
C HIS A 35 -9.20 -2.55 13.96
N PRO A 36 -9.42 -1.22 13.95
CA PRO A 36 -9.86 -0.48 15.14
C PRO A 36 -11.21 -0.92 15.74
N SER A 37 -12.01 -1.70 15.02
CA SER A 37 -13.30 -2.24 15.50
C SER A 37 -13.21 -3.64 16.12
N SER A 38 -12.07 -4.32 16.04
CA SER A 38 -11.89 -5.65 16.65
C SER A 38 -11.58 -5.52 18.15
N SER A 39 -12.52 -4.97 18.91
CA SER A 39 -12.48 -4.96 20.37
C SER A 39 -13.26 -6.15 20.90
N ARG A 40 -12.60 -7.31 21.08
CA ARG A 40 -13.01 -8.38 22.02
C ARG A 40 -12.00 -9.54 21.96
N GLY A 41 -11.14 -9.61 22.97
CA GLY A 41 -10.61 -10.89 23.46
C GLY A 41 -9.31 -11.45 22.88
N VAL A 42 -8.63 -10.80 21.94
CA VAL A 42 -7.35 -11.32 21.40
C VAL A 42 -6.17 -10.52 21.94
N ASN A 43 -5.21 -11.29 22.47
CA ASN A 43 -3.96 -10.88 23.12
C ASN A 43 -3.28 -9.70 22.43
N GLN A 44 -2.88 -8.73 23.26
CA GLN A 44 -1.98 -7.59 23.01
C GLN A 44 -1.52 -7.44 21.55
N SER A 45 -2.33 -6.77 20.73
CA SER A 45 -1.83 -6.27 19.45
C SER A 45 -0.66 -5.34 19.74
N HIS A 46 0.49 -5.54 19.08
CA HIS A 46 1.60 -4.60 19.19
C HIS A 46 1.12 -3.22 18.71
N VAL A 47 1.19 -2.25 19.63
CA VAL A 47 0.85 -0.85 19.35
C VAL A 47 2.11 -0.02 19.44
N TYR A 48 2.45 0.62 18.34
CA TYR A 48 3.52 1.62 18.28
C TYR A 48 2.89 2.99 18.41
N THR A 49 3.59 3.93 19.06
CA THR A 49 3.05 5.28 19.31
C THR A 49 4.12 6.30 18.98
N THR A 50 3.75 7.36 18.25
CA THR A 50 4.64 8.49 18.01
C THR A 50 4.81 9.33 19.26
N THR A 51 5.83 10.17 19.28
CA THR A 51 5.85 11.34 20.16
C THR A 51 4.58 12.19 20.00
N VAL A 52 4.28 12.99 21.03
CA VAL A 52 3.21 13.99 20.96
C VAL A 52 3.79 15.25 20.32
N ASP A 53 3.20 15.69 19.21
CA ASP A 53 3.53 16.99 18.65
C ASP A 53 2.78 18.08 19.43
N HIS A 54 3.53 18.99 20.04
CA HIS A 54 2.98 20.06 20.86
C HIS A 54 2.72 21.34 20.08
N GLU A 55 3.29 21.48 18.88
CA GLU A 55 3.42 22.77 18.17
C GLU A 55 2.73 22.81 16.81
N GLY A 56 2.71 21.72 16.05
CA GLY A 56 2.16 21.71 14.68
C GLY A 56 0.63 21.78 14.62
N GLY A 57 -0.07 21.47 15.71
CA GLY A 57 -1.50 21.76 15.85
C GLY A 57 -2.36 21.04 14.81
N VAL A 58 -2.91 21.79 13.85
CA VAL A 58 -3.73 21.18 12.77
C VAL A 58 -2.90 20.58 11.64
N ASN A 59 -1.57 20.79 11.64
CA ASN A 59 -0.62 20.25 10.69
C ASN A 59 0.62 19.67 11.42
N PRO A 60 0.46 18.63 12.26
CA PRO A 60 1.55 18.08 13.06
C PRO A 60 2.64 17.39 12.25
N THR A 61 3.84 17.34 12.82
CA THR A 61 5.02 16.63 12.30
C THR A 61 5.67 15.78 13.39
N TRP A 62 6.14 14.59 13.04
CA TRP A 62 6.70 13.62 14.01
C TRP A 62 8.10 13.16 13.61
N GLY A 63 8.23 12.49 12.46
CA GLY A 63 9.50 11.90 12.03
C GLY A 63 9.85 10.59 12.74
N ASP A 64 9.03 10.13 13.68
CA ASP A 64 9.16 8.85 14.36
C ASP A 64 9.24 7.67 13.36
N LYS A 65 10.26 6.84 13.50
CA LYS A 65 10.52 5.65 12.69
C LYS A 65 10.33 4.38 13.52
N PHE A 66 9.56 3.44 13.00
CA PHE A 66 9.23 2.16 13.63
C PHE A 66 9.77 1.00 12.82
N ASP A 67 10.39 0.04 13.51
CA ASP A 67 10.68 -1.28 12.97
C ASP A 67 9.50 -2.22 13.24
N LEU A 68 8.87 -2.67 12.16
CA LEU A 68 7.70 -3.55 12.16
C LEU A 68 8.06 -4.99 11.82
N SER A 69 9.35 -5.34 11.74
CA SER A 69 9.82 -6.69 11.34
C SER A 69 9.32 -7.81 12.25
N ASN A 70 9.03 -7.52 13.52
CA ASN A 70 8.50 -8.50 14.48
C ASN A 70 6.98 -8.74 14.35
N VAL A 71 6.26 -7.89 13.62
CA VAL A 71 4.78 -7.91 13.54
C VAL A 71 4.25 -8.06 12.12
N ILE A 72 5.10 -7.82 11.12
CA ILE A 72 4.80 -7.96 9.70
C ILE A 72 5.74 -8.98 9.09
N ASP A 73 5.18 -10.11 8.68
CA ASP A 73 5.86 -11.16 7.93
C ASP A 73 5.32 -11.25 6.49
N SER A 74 5.79 -12.24 5.73
CA SER A 74 5.34 -12.48 4.35
C SER A 74 3.84 -12.83 4.22
N SER A 75 3.22 -13.36 5.27
CA SER A 75 1.79 -13.69 5.29
C SER A 75 0.93 -12.43 5.30
N PHE A 76 1.39 -11.34 5.92
CA PHE A 76 0.71 -10.04 5.91
C PHE A 76 0.40 -9.58 4.48
N PHE A 77 1.36 -9.74 3.56
CA PHE A 77 1.21 -9.35 2.15
C PHE A 77 0.44 -10.35 1.29
N SER A 78 0.18 -11.55 1.80
CA SER A 78 -0.59 -12.58 1.11
C SER A 78 -2.10 -12.41 1.31
N HIS A 79 -2.52 -11.76 2.41
CA HIS A 79 -3.92 -11.53 2.71
C HIS A 79 -4.42 -10.22 2.10
N LYS A 80 -5.42 -10.30 1.22
CA LYS A 80 -5.99 -9.16 0.47
C LYS A 80 -6.47 -8.00 1.34
N TYR A 81 -6.91 -8.28 2.57
CA TYR A 81 -7.50 -7.29 3.48
C TYR A 81 -6.54 -6.83 4.60
N SER A 82 -5.29 -7.28 4.58
CA SER A 82 -4.27 -6.82 5.52
C SER A 82 -4.04 -5.33 5.37
N CYS A 83 -4.06 -4.62 6.50
CA CYS A 83 -3.76 -3.21 6.56
C CYS A 83 -2.93 -2.90 7.79
N ILE A 84 -2.11 -1.85 7.70
CA ILE A 84 -1.57 -1.15 8.86
C ILE A 84 -2.54 -0.02 9.19
N TYR A 85 -3.09 -0.03 10.39
CA TYR A 85 -4.02 1.00 10.86
C TYR A 85 -3.28 2.06 11.65
N LEU A 86 -3.47 3.31 11.24
CA LEU A 86 -3.05 4.50 11.98
C LEU A 86 -4.26 5.12 12.64
N GLN A 87 -4.19 5.34 13.95
CA GLN A 87 -5.21 6.05 14.70
C GLN A 87 -4.63 7.35 15.23
N LEU A 88 -5.26 8.46 14.91
CA LEU A 88 -4.82 9.78 15.29
C LEU A 88 -5.59 10.25 16.52
N TYR A 89 -4.85 10.75 17.50
CA TYR A 89 -5.36 11.30 18.74
C TYR A 89 -4.82 12.71 18.96
N THR A 90 -5.49 13.48 19.81
CA THR A 90 -4.91 14.67 20.44
C THR A 90 -4.84 14.45 21.94
N ASN A 91 -3.70 14.76 22.53
CA ASN A 91 -3.57 14.79 23.97
C ASN A 91 -4.31 16.01 24.54
N ARG A 92 -4.95 15.87 25.70
CA ARG A 92 -5.64 16.94 26.42
C ARG A 92 -5.19 16.93 27.86
N LEU A 93 -4.82 18.10 28.37
CA LEU A 93 -4.17 18.25 29.68
C LEU A 93 -4.93 17.57 30.83
N LEU A 94 -6.28 17.63 30.81
CA LEU A 94 -7.13 17.15 31.91
C LEU A 94 -8.16 16.08 31.48
N LEU A 95 -8.32 15.81 30.18
CA LEU A 95 -9.37 14.92 29.67
C LEU A 95 -8.83 13.79 28.77
N GLY A 96 -7.64 13.26 29.07
CA GLY A 96 -7.04 12.16 28.31
C GLY A 96 -6.99 12.35 26.78
N PRO A 97 -6.51 11.33 26.05
CA PRO A 97 -6.48 11.40 24.60
C PRO A 97 -7.88 11.45 23.98
N ARG A 98 -8.08 12.33 23.01
CA ARG A 98 -9.29 12.38 22.17
C ARG A 98 -8.98 11.86 20.78
N PHE A 99 -9.77 10.90 20.33
CA PHE A 99 -9.70 10.38 18.96
C PHE A 99 -10.07 11.45 17.93
N LEU A 100 -9.26 11.58 16.87
CA LEU A 100 -9.47 12.52 15.76
C LEU A 100 -9.84 11.81 14.45
N GLY A 101 -9.38 10.58 14.25
CA GLY A 101 -9.65 9.82 13.03
C GLY A 101 -8.70 8.64 12.88
N TRP A 102 -8.92 7.83 11.85
CA TRP A 102 -8.06 6.70 11.53
C TRP A 102 -7.89 6.52 10.03
N CYS A 103 -6.83 5.86 9.59
CA CYS A 103 -6.71 5.35 8.22
C CYS A 103 -6.08 3.96 8.23
N GLY A 104 -6.40 3.17 7.22
CA GLY A 104 -5.75 1.88 6.96
C GLY A 104 -4.91 2.00 5.70
N ILE A 105 -3.66 1.54 5.78
CA ILE A 105 -2.72 1.41 4.67
C ILE A 105 -2.75 -0.04 4.21
N PRO A 106 -3.37 -0.36 3.06
CA PRO A 106 -3.43 -1.72 2.55
C PRO A 106 -2.05 -2.28 2.26
N ALA A 107 -1.87 -3.58 2.49
CA ALA A 107 -0.63 -4.29 2.17
C ALA A 107 -0.23 -4.14 0.69
N SER A 108 -1.21 -4.05 -0.22
CA SER A 108 -1.01 -3.81 -1.66
C SER A 108 -0.31 -2.49 -1.96
N ASP A 109 -0.52 -1.46 -1.15
CA ASP A 109 0.02 -0.14 -1.42
C ASP A 109 1.46 -0.05 -0.90
N ILE A 110 1.80 -0.86 0.11
CA ILE A 110 3.16 -1.04 0.64
C ILE A 110 4.00 -1.88 -0.33
N ALA A 111 3.48 -3.05 -0.72
CA ALA A 111 4.09 -3.98 -1.67
C ALA A 111 3.38 -3.90 -3.03
N ASP A 112 3.60 -2.82 -3.75
CA ASP A 112 2.94 -2.53 -5.03
C ASP A 112 3.35 -3.47 -6.18
N GLY A 113 4.44 -4.23 -6.00
CA GLY A 113 4.99 -5.14 -7.01
C GLY A 113 5.81 -4.44 -8.10
N PHE A 114 5.88 -3.11 -8.09
CA PHE A 114 6.62 -2.30 -9.06
C PHE A 114 7.90 -1.72 -8.48
N SER A 115 7.89 -1.42 -7.18
CA SER A 115 9.02 -0.80 -6.50
C SER A 115 10.00 -1.88 -6.01
N PRO A 116 11.32 -1.71 -6.26
CA PRO A 116 12.32 -2.62 -5.72
C PRO A 116 12.26 -2.68 -4.20
N ALA A 117 12.51 -3.86 -3.64
CA ALA A 117 12.64 -4.00 -2.19
C ALA A 117 13.83 -3.17 -1.69
N GLY A 118 13.70 -2.57 -0.51
CA GLY A 118 14.66 -1.63 0.06
C GLY A 118 14.44 -0.17 -0.35
N THR A 119 13.60 0.11 -1.36
CA THR A 119 13.25 1.49 -1.72
C THR A 119 12.24 2.07 -0.73
N ALA A 120 12.54 3.27 -0.22
CA ALA A 120 11.62 4.03 0.62
C ALA A 120 10.55 4.70 -0.26
N ARG A 121 9.28 4.60 0.15
CA ARG A 121 8.14 5.13 -0.60
C ARG A 121 7.29 6.00 0.30
N GLN A 122 6.93 7.18 -0.19
CA GLN A 122 6.03 8.07 0.51
C GLN A 122 4.57 7.73 0.15
N LEU A 123 3.74 7.56 1.16
CA LEU A 123 2.31 7.31 1.03
C LEU A 123 1.51 8.35 1.80
N SER A 124 0.33 8.68 1.29
CA SER A 124 -0.57 9.68 1.89
C SER A 124 -1.98 9.12 1.99
N TYR A 125 -2.51 9.01 3.20
CA TYR A 125 -3.84 8.45 3.45
C TYR A 125 -4.77 9.43 4.12
N ARG A 126 -5.96 9.58 3.54
CA ARG A 126 -7.02 10.39 4.12
C ARG A 126 -7.59 9.73 5.38
N LEU A 127 -7.78 10.54 6.41
CA LEU A 127 -8.42 10.11 7.64
C LEU A 127 -9.92 9.81 7.43
N ARG A 128 -10.38 8.81 8.17
CA ARG A 128 -11.77 8.40 8.34
C ARG A 128 -12.23 8.73 9.75
N LYS A 129 -13.52 8.99 9.91
CA LYS A 129 -14.14 9.14 11.22
C LYS A 129 -14.30 7.77 11.88
N LYS A 130 -14.72 7.76 13.14
CA LYS A 130 -14.93 6.53 13.93
C LYS A 130 -15.86 5.53 13.25
N ASP A 131 -16.88 6.01 12.55
CA ASP A 131 -17.86 5.22 11.80
C ASP A 131 -17.35 4.74 10.41
N GLY A 132 -16.10 5.07 10.06
CA GLY A 132 -15.50 4.75 8.76
C GLY A 132 -15.87 5.72 7.63
N SER A 133 -16.75 6.70 7.88
CA SER A 133 -17.10 7.75 6.92
C SER A 133 -15.90 8.66 6.64
N ARG A 134 -15.97 9.43 5.54
CA ARG A 134 -14.88 10.32 5.12
C ARG A 134 -14.61 11.37 6.20
N GLY A 135 -13.38 11.37 6.72
CA GLY A 135 -12.89 12.35 7.65
C GLY A 135 -12.19 13.52 6.96
N HIS A 136 -11.57 14.35 7.80
CA HIS A 136 -10.74 15.48 7.40
C HIS A 136 -9.29 15.21 7.75
N GLY A 137 -8.41 15.66 6.87
CA GLY A 137 -6.98 15.53 7.01
C GLY A 137 -6.40 14.29 6.34
N VAL A 138 -5.10 14.36 6.11
CA VAL A 138 -4.28 13.35 5.44
C VAL A 138 -3.07 13.07 6.31
N VAL A 139 -2.74 11.81 6.49
CA VAL A 139 -1.52 11.36 7.17
C VAL A 139 -0.51 10.97 6.09
N ASN A 140 0.70 11.48 6.23
CA ASN A 140 1.82 11.21 5.33
C ASN A 140 2.83 10.31 6.05
N VAL A 141 3.24 9.26 5.37
CA VAL A 141 4.17 8.26 5.91
C VAL A 141 5.19 7.89 4.86
N VAL A 142 6.32 7.37 5.31
CA VAL A 142 7.30 6.68 4.45
C VAL A 142 7.36 5.24 4.88
N VAL A 143 7.30 4.32 3.92
CA VAL A 143 7.46 2.89 4.16
C VAL A 143 8.69 2.38 3.42
N LYS A 144 9.43 1.48 4.05
CA LYS A 144 10.56 0.80 3.42
C LYS A 144 10.47 -0.69 3.71
N LEU A 145 10.41 -1.47 2.64
CA LEU A 145 10.21 -2.90 2.74
C LEU A 145 11.55 -3.63 2.65
N ASP A 146 11.76 -4.61 3.52
CA ASP A 146 12.95 -5.43 3.44
C ASP A 146 12.79 -6.48 2.32
N SER A 147 13.86 -6.65 1.55
CA SER A 147 14.01 -7.69 0.53
C SER A 147 13.80 -9.11 1.08
N SER A 148 14.13 -9.36 2.35
CA SER A 148 13.98 -10.66 3.00
C SER A 148 12.54 -11.19 2.98
N LEU A 149 11.54 -10.30 3.02
CA LEU A 149 10.12 -10.64 3.07
C LEU A 149 9.59 -11.31 1.79
N PHE A 150 10.33 -11.21 0.68
CA PHE A 150 9.98 -11.86 -0.59
C PHE A 150 10.99 -12.91 -1.06
N GLN A 151 12.08 -13.12 -0.33
CA GLN A 151 13.08 -14.13 -0.69
C GLN A 151 12.51 -15.56 -0.63
N ALA A 152 11.51 -15.82 0.22
CA ALA A 152 10.80 -17.10 0.24
C ALA A 152 10.01 -17.37 -1.05
N ARG A 153 9.52 -16.33 -1.73
CA ARG A 153 8.75 -16.46 -2.98
C ARG A 153 9.62 -16.82 -4.20
N ARG A 154 10.94 -16.61 -4.13
CA ARG A 154 11.88 -16.99 -5.20
C ARG A 154 12.44 -18.41 -5.07
N ARG A 155 12.06 -19.18 -4.04
CA ARG A 155 12.53 -20.57 -3.88
C ARG A 155 11.61 -21.64 -4.48
N VAL A 156 10.58 -21.25 -5.21
CA VAL A 156 9.75 -22.20 -5.98
C VAL A 156 9.98 -21.96 -7.48
N ASP A 157 10.42 -23.04 -8.13
CA ASP A 157 10.72 -23.29 -9.54
C ASP A 157 12.05 -22.81 -10.16
N SER A 158 13.16 -23.32 -9.61
CA SER A 158 14.35 -23.63 -10.44
C SER A 158 14.24 -24.96 -11.21
N VAL A 159 13.08 -25.64 -11.18
CA VAL A 159 12.79 -26.82 -12.02
C VAL A 159 11.84 -26.42 -13.16
N VAL A 160 12.19 -25.36 -13.88
CA VAL A 160 11.75 -25.25 -15.28
C VAL A 160 12.65 -26.21 -16.04
N GLN A 161 12.13 -27.40 -16.37
CA GLN A 161 12.72 -28.25 -17.40
C GLN A 161 12.96 -27.36 -18.62
N ARG A 162 14.24 -27.17 -18.97
CA ARG A 162 14.62 -26.49 -20.20
C ARG A 162 13.99 -27.26 -21.36
N LEU A 163 12.95 -26.69 -21.95
CA LEU A 163 12.50 -27.06 -23.28
C LEU A 163 13.72 -26.93 -24.21
N PRO A 164 13.99 -27.90 -25.11
CA PRO A 164 15.15 -27.83 -25.98
C PRO A 164 15.11 -26.54 -26.80
N GLU A 165 16.25 -25.86 -26.79
CA GLU A 165 16.55 -24.62 -27.48
C GLU A 165 16.24 -24.74 -28.97
N VAL A 166 15.14 -24.13 -29.41
CA VAL A 166 14.84 -23.97 -30.83
C VAL A 166 15.76 -22.87 -31.34
N ARG A 167 16.84 -23.29 -32.01
CA ARG A 167 17.75 -22.42 -32.76
C ARG A 167 16.99 -21.70 -33.87
N PHE A 168 16.86 -20.38 -33.78
CA PHE A 168 16.36 -19.53 -34.86
C PHE A 168 17.47 -19.23 -35.87
N ASP A 169 17.93 -20.28 -36.54
CA ASP A 169 18.85 -20.16 -37.66
C ASP A 169 17.98 -20.17 -38.92
N ARG A 170 17.76 -18.98 -39.50
CA ARG A 170 17.10 -18.70 -40.79
C ARG A 170 15.59 -18.46 -40.71
N VAL A 171 15.24 -17.18 -40.58
CA VAL A 171 13.96 -16.66 -41.06
C VAL A 171 14.01 -16.62 -42.59
N ALA A 172 13.12 -17.37 -43.25
CA ALA A 172 12.83 -17.23 -44.67
C ALA A 172 11.41 -16.68 -44.83
N ILE A 173 11.27 -15.54 -45.51
CA ILE A 173 9.99 -14.90 -45.81
C ILE A 173 9.54 -15.35 -47.21
N GLY A 174 8.33 -15.94 -47.29
CA GLY A 174 7.56 -16.04 -48.53
C GLY A 174 6.98 -17.44 -48.84
N ILE A 175 5.68 -17.49 -49.15
CA ILE A 175 5.03 -18.62 -49.82
C ILE A 175 4.84 -18.20 -51.29
N PRO A 176 5.47 -18.84 -52.29
CA PRO A 176 5.09 -18.61 -53.68
C PRO A 176 3.81 -19.38 -53.99
N VAL A 177 2.75 -18.65 -54.36
CA VAL A 177 1.51 -19.25 -54.85
C VAL A 177 1.73 -19.69 -56.30
N LYS A 178 1.56 -20.99 -56.56
CA LYS A 178 1.49 -21.53 -57.93
C LYS A 178 0.15 -21.12 -58.55
N MET A 179 0.16 -20.38 -59.65
CA MET A 179 -1.05 -20.21 -60.46
C MET A 179 -1.34 -21.52 -61.20
N LEU A 180 -2.55 -22.04 -61.03
CA LEU A 180 -3.07 -23.16 -61.81
C LEU A 180 -3.30 -22.73 -63.26
N PRO A 181 -3.11 -23.64 -64.24
CA PRO A 181 -3.31 -23.32 -65.65
C PRO A 181 -4.80 -23.08 -65.93
N ALA A 182 -5.09 -21.99 -66.65
CA ALA A 182 -6.43 -21.73 -67.17
C ALA A 182 -6.73 -22.76 -68.28
N VAL A 183 -7.81 -23.50 -68.06
CA VAL A 183 -8.39 -24.43 -69.03
C VAL A 183 -8.94 -23.64 -70.21
N SER A 184 -8.57 -24.09 -71.41
CA SER A 184 -9.03 -23.61 -72.70
C SER A 184 -10.52 -23.90 -72.91
N HIS A 185 -11.29 -22.87 -73.29
CA HIS A 185 -12.57 -23.09 -73.97
C HIS A 185 -12.47 -22.60 -75.42
N GLN A 186 -12.59 -23.59 -76.30
CA GLN A 186 -12.67 -23.50 -77.73
C GLN A 186 -14.04 -22.92 -78.13
N GLY A 187 -14.04 -21.83 -78.88
CA GLY A 187 -15.22 -21.25 -79.51
C GLY A 187 -14.86 -20.84 -80.92
N SER A 188 -15.20 -21.71 -81.87
CA SER A 188 -15.02 -21.52 -83.31
C SER A 188 -16.03 -20.50 -83.84
N SER A 189 -15.59 -19.57 -84.69
CA SER A 189 -16.38 -19.17 -85.86
C SER A 189 -15.48 -18.62 -86.96
N VAL A 190 -15.88 -19.00 -88.16
CA VAL A 190 -15.20 -18.95 -89.44
C VAL A 190 -15.85 -17.83 -90.26
N VAL A 191 -15.00 -17.05 -90.95
CA VAL A 191 -15.25 -16.09 -92.05
C VAL A 191 -16.02 -14.82 -91.71
#